data_AF-A0A2E7VFD9-F1
#
_entry.id   AF-A0A2E7VFD9-F1
#
_cell.length_a   1.000
_cell.length_b   1.000
_cell.length_c   1.000
_cell.angle_alpha   90.00
_cell.angle_beta   90.00
_cell.angle_gamma   90.00
#
_symmetry.space_group_name_H-M   'P 1'
#
loop_
_entity.id
_entity.type
_entity.pdbx_description
1 polymer ?
#
loop_
_entity_poly.entity_id
_entity_poly.type
_entity_poly.pdbx_seq_one_letter_code
_entity_poly.pdbx_strand_id
1 'polypeptide(L)'
;MNITLRGTLPKPMAEAPPEDSGVWQSDVTFDQGERCLIIGKSGCGKTTFMHMLCGMRRDYQGEVLIDGRKATTFSTTDWATLRAERLGLVFQDLRLFGDLTARENLALLPMNEQECPSTEEMAERIGMSPHLDHPCNQLSHGQRQRIAVMRVLLRPFDYLLLDEPFSHLDDTNVKAMTNLIEEEINRREAGLILASLEENSPFEDLRLLRF
;
A
#
# COMPACT_ATOMS: atom_id res chain seq x y z
N MET A 1 10.98 -10.32 2.06
CA MET A 1 11.54 -9.27 1.18
C MET A 1 12.26 -8.23 2.01
N ASN A 2 13.34 -7.63 1.50
CA ASN A 2 14.00 -6.46 2.06
C ASN A 2 13.98 -5.30 1.04
N ILE A 3 13.66 -4.09 1.49
CA ILE A 3 13.71 -2.88 0.66
C ILE A 3 14.67 -1.88 1.31
N THR A 4 15.70 -1.47 0.59
CA THR A 4 16.68 -0.48 1.05
C THR A 4 16.67 0.74 0.14
N LEU A 5 16.58 1.92 0.72
CA LEU A 5 16.80 3.21 0.06
C LEU A 5 18.08 3.83 0.60
N ARG A 6 18.94 4.33 -0.28
CA ARG A 6 20.21 4.98 0.08
C ARG A 6 20.29 6.37 -0.51
N GLY A 7 20.31 7.38 0.35
CA GLY A 7 20.42 8.79 -0.05
C GLY A 7 19.39 9.22 -1.09
N THR A 8 18.18 8.66 -1.07
CA THR A 8 17.24 8.86 -2.18
C THR A 8 16.59 10.24 -2.15
N LEU A 9 16.48 10.87 -3.32
CA LEU A 9 15.78 12.14 -3.49
C LEU A 9 15.12 12.22 -4.88
N PRO A 10 13.79 12.37 -4.98
CA PRO A 10 13.10 12.56 -6.26
C PRO A 10 13.61 13.82 -6.98
N LYS A 11 13.84 13.73 -8.29
CA LYS A 11 14.34 14.88 -9.09
C LYS A 11 13.49 16.14 -8.96
N PRO A 12 12.13 16.08 -8.95
CA PRO A 12 11.30 17.28 -8.76
C PRO A 12 11.47 17.96 -7.40
N MET A 13 12.01 17.25 -6.41
CA MET A 13 12.28 17.79 -5.07
C MET A 13 13.72 18.30 -4.91
N ALA A 14 14.57 18.15 -5.93
CA ALA A 14 15.96 18.58 -5.87
C ALA A 14 16.12 20.11 -5.82
N GLU A 15 15.14 20.86 -6.32
CA GLU A 15 15.16 22.34 -6.29
C GLU A 15 14.87 22.90 -4.90
N ALA A 16 14.09 22.18 -4.10
CA ALA A 16 13.73 22.55 -2.73
C ALA A 16 13.62 21.26 -1.89
N PRO A 17 14.76 20.64 -1.52
CA PRO A 17 14.74 19.43 -0.72
C PRO A 17 14.13 19.72 0.65
N PRO A 18 13.30 18.80 1.18
CA PRO A 18 12.72 18.96 2.51
C PRO A 18 13.81 18.95 3.58
N GLU A 19 13.75 19.93 4.47
CA GLU A 19 14.61 20.01 5.66
C GLU A 19 14.15 18.98 6.70
N ASP A 20 15.09 18.28 7.35
CA ASP A 20 14.86 17.30 8.43
C ASP A 20 13.98 16.08 8.07
N SER A 21 14.12 15.57 6.84
CA SER A 21 13.44 14.34 6.43
C SER A 21 14.13 13.08 6.95
N GLY A 22 13.40 12.24 7.68
CA GLY A 22 13.86 10.90 8.09
C GLY A 22 13.86 9.86 6.96
N VAL A 23 13.46 10.27 5.75
CA VAL A 23 13.35 9.40 4.57
C VAL A 23 14.22 9.93 3.42
N TRP A 24 14.06 11.20 3.07
CA TRP A 24 14.82 11.77 1.95
C TRP A 24 16.28 12.01 2.33
N GLN A 25 17.18 11.74 1.38
CA GLN A 25 18.64 11.86 1.56
C GLN A 25 19.21 11.06 2.75
N SER A 26 18.44 10.11 3.28
CA SER A 26 18.81 9.21 4.37
C SER A 26 18.90 7.78 3.87
N ASP A 27 19.56 6.93 4.65
CA ASP A 27 19.60 5.48 4.41
C ASP A 27 18.51 4.82 5.25
N VAL A 28 17.53 4.22 4.58
CA VAL A 28 16.38 3.56 5.21
C VAL A 28 16.25 2.15 4.67
N THR A 29 16.21 1.19 5.58
CA THR A 29 15.94 -0.21 5.27
C THR A 29 14.64 -0.62 5.93
N PHE A 30 13.82 -1.34 5.17
CA PHE A 30 12.66 -2.10 5.63
C PHE A 30 13.02 -3.57 5.55
N ASP A 31 13.15 -4.21 6.72
CA ASP A 31 13.41 -5.63 6.84
C ASP A 31 12.10 -6.44 6.82
N GLN A 32 12.17 -7.70 6.40
CA GLN A 32 10.99 -8.55 6.25
C GLN A 32 10.10 -8.51 7.51
N GLY A 33 8.80 -8.31 7.29
CA GLY A 33 7.82 -8.23 8.38
C GLY A 33 7.80 -6.88 9.10
N GLU A 34 8.74 -5.97 8.82
CA GLU A 34 8.78 -4.65 9.45
C GLU A 34 7.55 -3.83 9.09
N ARG A 35 7.01 -3.17 10.11
CA ARG A 35 5.85 -2.31 10.00
C ARG A 35 6.30 -0.88 10.23
N CYS A 36 5.91 0.01 9.33
CA CYS A 36 6.31 1.40 9.35
C CYS A 36 5.12 2.32 9.10
N LEU A 37 5.05 3.36 9.93
CA LEU A 37 4.18 4.50 9.73
C LEU A 37 5.01 5.66 9.19
N ILE A 38 4.60 6.17 8.04
CA ILE A 38 5.22 7.30 7.37
C ILE A 38 4.28 8.50 7.47
N ILE A 39 4.76 9.54 8.13
CA ILE A 39 3.96 10.73 8.45
C ILE A 39 4.56 11.96 7.82
N GLY A 40 3.67 12.78 7.26
CA GLY A 40 4.02 14.13 6.86
C GLY A 40 2.82 14.87 6.32
N LYS A 41 2.93 16.19 6.21
CA LYS A 41 1.88 17.05 5.68
C LYS A 41 1.55 16.69 4.23
N SER A 42 0.41 17.17 3.72
CA SER A 42 0.12 17.05 2.30
C SER A 42 1.24 17.72 1.47
N GLY A 43 1.68 17.06 0.39
CA GLY A 43 2.75 17.56 -0.48
C GLY A 43 4.19 17.27 -0.04
N CYS A 44 4.44 16.64 1.12
CA CYS A 44 5.81 16.33 1.58
C CYS A 44 6.49 15.14 0.85
N GLY A 45 5.76 14.46 -0.04
CA GLY A 45 6.29 13.38 -0.85
C GLY A 45 5.92 11.94 -0.45
N LYS A 46 4.97 11.71 0.48
CA LYS A 46 4.49 10.36 0.84
C LYS A 46 4.14 9.49 -0.36
N THR A 47 3.23 9.95 -1.21
CA THR A 47 2.85 9.23 -2.43
C THR A 47 4.02 9.08 -3.40
N THR A 48 4.90 10.08 -3.48
CA THR A 48 6.14 10.01 -4.28
C THR A 48 7.04 8.87 -3.80
N PHE A 49 7.20 8.72 -2.50
CA PHE A 49 7.95 7.63 -1.88
C PHE A 49 7.31 6.27 -2.17
N MET A 50 6.00 6.13 -1.96
CA MET A 50 5.25 4.91 -2.29
C MET A 50 5.42 4.51 -3.76
N HIS A 51 5.39 5.48 -4.68
CA HIS A 51 5.65 5.25 -6.10
C HIS A 51 7.08 4.79 -6.40
N MET A 52 8.08 5.22 -5.62
CA MET A 52 9.45 4.72 -5.75
C MET A 52 9.56 3.26 -5.30
N LEU A 53 8.95 2.91 -4.16
CA LEU A 53 8.98 1.54 -3.62
C LEU A 53 8.37 0.51 -4.59
N CYS A 54 7.31 0.89 -5.33
CA CYS A 54 6.66 0.01 -6.30
C CYS A 54 7.11 0.22 -7.76
N GLY A 55 8.18 1.00 -7.97
CA GLY A 55 8.82 1.18 -9.28
C GLY A 55 8.02 1.96 -10.31
N MET A 56 6.99 2.69 -9.86
CA MET A 56 6.21 3.62 -10.69
C MET A 56 6.93 4.95 -10.88
N ARG A 57 7.87 5.30 -9.99
CA ARG A 57 8.74 6.46 -10.11
C ARG A 57 10.20 6.01 -10.17
N ARG A 58 10.96 6.54 -11.13
CA ARG A 58 12.38 6.18 -11.37
C ARG A 58 13.32 7.38 -11.52
N ASP A 59 12.76 8.58 -11.53
CA ASP A 59 13.45 9.86 -11.60
C ASP A 59 13.87 10.32 -10.20
N TYR A 60 14.88 9.67 -9.65
CA TYR A 60 15.46 10.04 -8.35
C TYR A 60 16.99 9.94 -8.36
N GLN A 61 17.60 10.61 -7.40
CA GLN A 61 19.00 10.43 -7.00
C GLN A 61 19.09 9.35 -5.92
N GLY A 62 20.30 8.86 -5.64
CA GLY A 62 20.53 7.77 -4.70
C GLY A 62 20.19 6.40 -5.29
N GLU A 63 19.98 5.41 -4.43
CA GLU A 63 19.74 4.02 -4.84
C GLU A 63 18.52 3.43 -4.12
N VAL A 64 17.74 2.63 -4.85
CA VAL A 64 16.73 1.74 -4.27
C VAL A 64 17.16 0.32 -4.58
N LEU A 65 17.20 -0.54 -3.57
CA LEU A 65 17.53 -1.94 -3.67
C LEU A 65 16.37 -2.77 -3.14
N ILE A 66 16.02 -3.84 -3.85
CA ILE A 66 15.00 -4.80 -3.46
C ILE A 66 15.68 -6.16 -3.42
N ASP A 67 15.72 -6.78 -2.25
CA ASP A 67 16.52 -7.98 -1.95
C ASP A 67 17.98 -7.84 -2.44
N GLY A 68 18.58 -6.66 -2.22
CA GLY A 68 19.95 -6.34 -2.63
C GLY A 68 20.16 -6.07 -4.13
N ARG A 69 19.16 -6.27 -4.99
CA ARG A 69 19.24 -5.94 -6.43
C ARG A 69 18.81 -4.48 -6.65
N LYS A 70 19.62 -3.70 -7.38
CA LYS A 70 19.31 -2.30 -7.69
C LYS A 70 18.06 -2.18 -8.57
N ALA A 71 17.09 -1.38 -8.14
CA ALA A 71 15.85 -1.07 -8.84
C ALA A 71 16.06 -0.56 -10.28
N THR A 72 17.17 0.11 -10.56
CA THR A 72 17.53 0.59 -11.91
C THR A 72 17.84 -0.54 -12.89
N THR A 73 18.12 -1.75 -12.39
CA THR A 73 18.39 -2.96 -13.21
C THR A 73 17.13 -3.78 -13.47
N PHE A 74 15.98 -3.38 -12.92
CA PHE A 74 14.72 -4.10 -13.08
C PHE A 74 14.11 -3.75 -14.43
N SER A 75 13.80 -4.78 -15.21
CA SER A 75 12.98 -4.68 -16.41
C SER A 75 11.52 -4.34 -16.08
N THR A 76 10.72 -4.05 -17.10
CA THR A 76 9.26 -3.88 -16.93
C THR A 76 8.62 -5.14 -16.36
N THR A 77 9.09 -6.32 -16.78
CA THR A 77 8.60 -7.62 -16.29
C THR A 77 8.96 -7.83 -14.82
N ASP A 78 10.19 -7.53 -14.41
CA ASP A 78 10.62 -7.66 -12.99
C ASP A 78 9.68 -6.86 -12.06
N TRP A 79 9.35 -5.62 -12.43
CA TRP A 79 8.42 -4.79 -11.66
C TRP A 79 6.98 -5.28 -11.71
N ALA A 80 6.53 -5.82 -12.85
CA ALA A 80 5.20 -6.39 -12.98
C ALA A 80 5.04 -7.61 -12.06
N THR A 81 6.01 -8.53 -12.08
CA THR A 81 6.05 -9.70 -11.18
C THR A 81 6.09 -9.26 -9.72
N LEU A 82 6.94 -8.30 -9.36
CA LEU A 82 7.01 -7.80 -7.98
C LEU A 82 5.66 -7.25 -7.48
N ARG A 83 4.95 -6.47 -8.31
CA ARG A 83 3.62 -5.95 -7.98
C ARG A 83 2.51 -6.99 -8.00
N ALA A 84 2.68 -8.08 -8.72
CA ALA A 84 1.69 -9.15 -8.79
C ALA A 84 1.80 -10.11 -7.61
N GLU A 85 3.02 -10.36 -7.13
CA GLU A 85 3.31 -11.48 -6.22
C GLU A 85 3.79 -11.05 -4.84
N ARG A 86 4.37 -9.84 -4.69
CA ARG A 86 5.13 -9.46 -3.48
C ARG A 86 4.77 -8.10 -2.90
N LEU A 87 4.08 -7.25 -3.65
CA LEU A 87 3.63 -5.93 -3.20
C LEU A 87 2.11 -5.81 -3.29
N GLY A 88 1.47 -5.60 -2.16
CA GLY A 88 0.09 -5.16 -2.10
C GLY A 88 0.00 -3.63 -2.07
N LEU A 89 -0.72 -3.02 -3.02
CA LEU A 89 -0.71 -1.55 -3.18
C LEU A 89 -2.12 -0.96 -3.12
N VAL A 90 -2.36 -0.06 -2.17
CA VAL A 90 -3.56 0.79 -2.12
C VAL A 90 -3.13 2.24 -2.23
N PHE A 91 -3.45 2.85 -3.38
CA PHE A 91 -3.18 4.27 -3.64
C PHE A 91 -4.33 5.14 -3.14
N GLN A 92 -4.04 6.41 -2.86
CA GLN A 92 -5.04 7.40 -2.45
C GLN A 92 -6.19 7.54 -3.46
N ASP A 93 -5.93 7.38 -4.76
CA ASP A 93 -6.93 7.41 -5.84
C ASP A 93 -7.63 6.06 -6.08
N LEU A 94 -7.32 5.03 -5.28
CA LEU A 94 -7.89 3.67 -5.22
C LEU A 94 -7.70 2.82 -6.49
N ARG A 95 -7.56 3.43 -7.66
CA ARG A 95 -7.39 2.78 -8.97
C ARG A 95 -8.40 1.65 -9.22
N LEU A 96 -9.66 1.90 -8.88
CA LEU A 96 -10.79 1.03 -9.21
C LEU A 96 -11.38 1.46 -10.56
N PHE A 97 -11.83 0.49 -11.35
CA PHE A 97 -12.56 0.75 -12.59
C PHE A 97 -14.02 1.02 -12.24
N GLY A 98 -14.46 2.26 -12.45
CA GLY A 98 -15.76 2.74 -11.99
C GLY A 98 -16.96 2.00 -12.59
N ASP A 99 -16.86 1.62 -13.87
CA ASP A 99 -17.97 0.96 -14.59
C ASP A 99 -18.04 -0.54 -14.31
N LEU A 100 -17.00 -1.12 -13.71
CA LEU A 100 -17.00 -2.50 -13.26
C LEU A 100 -17.58 -2.59 -11.84
N THR A 101 -18.25 -3.69 -11.58
CA THR A 101 -18.70 -4.06 -10.23
C THR A 101 -17.52 -4.21 -9.27
N ALA A 102 -17.80 -4.16 -7.97
CA ALA A 102 -16.78 -4.46 -6.97
C ALA A 102 -16.21 -5.88 -7.17
N ARG A 103 -17.06 -6.88 -7.41
CA ARG A 103 -16.65 -8.26 -7.71
C ARG A 103 -15.75 -8.35 -8.94
N GLU A 104 -16.11 -7.67 -10.04
CA GLU A 104 -15.27 -7.64 -11.24
C GLU A 104 -13.92 -6.97 -10.96
N ASN A 105 -13.89 -5.86 -10.21
CA ASN A 105 -12.64 -5.21 -9.80
C ASN A 105 -11.73 -6.14 -8.98
N LEU A 106 -12.32 -6.97 -8.11
CA LEU A 106 -11.59 -7.97 -7.32
C LEU A 106 -11.03 -9.09 -8.20
N ALA A 107 -11.78 -9.50 -9.22
CA ALA A 107 -11.44 -10.58 -10.15
C ALA A 107 -10.49 -10.17 -11.30
N LEU A 108 -10.23 -8.86 -11.50
CA LEU A 108 -9.36 -8.36 -12.59
C LEU A 108 -7.93 -8.91 -12.57
N LEU A 109 -7.52 -9.45 -11.43
CA LEU A 109 -6.16 -9.87 -11.19
C LEU A 109 -6.23 -11.25 -10.52
N PRO A 110 -5.31 -12.19 -10.86
CA PRO A 110 -5.42 -13.57 -10.42
C PRO A 110 -5.50 -13.65 -8.89
N MET A 111 -6.55 -14.30 -8.39
CA MET A 111 -6.69 -14.57 -6.96
C MET A 111 -5.91 -15.81 -6.59
N ASN A 112 -5.31 -15.82 -5.39
CA ASN A 112 -4.74 -17.05 -4.82
C ASN A 112 -5.74 -17.64 -3.83
N GLU A 113 -6.75 -18.35 -4.36
CA GLU A 113 -7.87 -18.90 -3.59
C GLU A 113 -7.46 -19.97 -2.56
N GLN A 114 -6.28 -20.59 -2.73
CA GLN A 114 -5.82 -21.66 -1.85
C GLN A 114 -5.25 -21.14 -0.53
N GLU A 115 -4.81 -19.88 -0.51
CA GLU A 115 -4.13 -19.27 0.62
C GLU A 115 -4.81 -17.99 1.10
N CYS A 116 -6.01 -17.63 0.65
CA CYS A 116 -6.72 -16.42 1.10
C CYS A 116 -8.18 -16.74 1.45
N PRO A 117 -8.78 -16.02 2.43
CA PRO A 117 -10.23 -16.05 2.63
C PRO A 117 -10.96 -15.77 1.32
N SER A 118 -12.13 -16.38 1.15
CA SER A 118 -12.94 -16.15 -0.05
C SER A 118 -13.37 -14.68 -0.17
N THR A 119 -13.70 -14.26 -1.40
CA THR A 119 -14.27 -12.93 -1.65
C THR A 119 -15.48 -12.67 -0.75
N GLU A 120 -16.37 -13.64 -0.63
CA GLU A 120 -17.59 -13.57 0.17
C GLU A 120 -17.29 -13.39 1.66
N GLU A 121 -16.35 -14.16 2.19
CA GLU A 121 -15.94 -14.10 3.60
C GLU A 121 -15.31 -12.74 3.94
N MET A 122 -14.36 -12.26 3.13
CA MET A 122 -13.76 -10.94 3.35
C MET A 122 -14.82 -9.84 3.26
N ALA A 123 -15.70 -9.91 2.26
CA ALA A 123 -16.75 -8.92 2.07
C ALA A 123 -17.71 -8.87 3.26
N GLU A 124 -18.07 -10.02 3.84
CA GLU A 124 -18.92 -10.07 5.03
C GLU A 124 -18.27 -9.37 6.21
N ARG A 125 -16.99 -9.66 6.47
CA ARG A 125 -16.23 -9.11 7.61
C ARG A 125 -16.10 -7.58 7.57
N ILE A 126 -16.08 -7.00 6.38
CA ILE A 126 -15.95 -5.54 6.20
C ILE A 126 -17.27 -4.88 5.76
N GLY A 127 -18.40 -5.61 5.81
CA GLY A 127 -19.73 -5.08 5.49
C GLY A 127 -19.91 -4.66 4.03
N MET A 128 -19.28 -5.38 3.10
CA MET A 128 -19.33 -5.14 1.66
C MET A 128 -20.11 -6.21 0.86
N SER A 129 -20.62 -7.27 1.50
CA SER A 129 -21.40 -8.31 0.80
C SER A 129 -22.56 -7.77 -0.04
N PRO A 130 -23.38 -6.81 0.44
CA PRO A 130 -24.48 -6.24 -0.37
C PRO A 130 -24.00 -5.40 -1.56
N HIS A 131 -22.70 -5.10 -1.63
CA HIS A 131 -22.13 -4.16 -2.58
C HIS A 131 -21.24 -4.80 -3.64
N LEU A 132 -21.01 -6.12 -3.56
CA LEU A 132 -20.13 -6.83 -4.49
C LEU A 132 -20.59 -6.70 -5.95
N ASP A 133 -21.90 -6.71 -6.19
CA ASP A 133 -22.44 -6.70 -7.55
C ASP A 133 -22.84 -5.29 -8.04
N HIS A 134 -22.45 -4.24 -7.30
CA HIS A 134 -22.65 -2.85 -7.71
C HIS A 134 -21.41 -2.27 -8.42
N PRO A 135 -21.59 -1.51 -9.52
CA PRO A 135 -20.53 -0.71 -10.13
C PRO A 135 -19.84 0.20 -9.11
N CYS A 136 -18.51 0.24 -9.16
CA CYS A 136 -17.72 1.01 -8.20
C CYS A 136 -18.00 2.53 -8.27
N ASN A 137 -18.45 3.05 -9.41
CA ASN A 137 -18.88 4.46 -9.54
C ASN A 137 -20.18 4.77 -8.76
N GLN A 138 -20.96 3.77 -8.35
CA GLN A 138 -22.17 3.92 -7.51
C GLN A 138 -21.86 3.80 -6.01
N LEU A 139 -20.66 3.37 -5.64
CA LEU A 139 -20.24 3.21 -4.25
C LEU A 139 -19.73 4.53 -3.67
N SER A 140 -19.95 4.72 -2.37
CA SER A 140 -19.35 5.81 -1.61
C SER A 140 -17.82 5.69 -1.60
N HIS A 141 -17.11 6.79 -1.32
CA HIS A 141 -15.65 6.75 -1.27
C HIS A 141 -15.15 5.72 -0.23
N GLY A 142 -15.73 5.69 0.97
CA GLY A 142 -15.37 4.70 2.00
C GLY A 142 -15.67 3.26 1.59
N GLN A 143 -16.77 3.00 0.87
CA GLN A 143 -17.03 1.67 0.28
C GLN A 143 -15.95 1.30 -0.75
N ARG A 144 -15.57 2.24 -1.62
CA ARG A 144 -14.47 2.02 -2.58
C ARG A 144 -13.13 1.77 -1.89
N GLN A 145 -12.81 2.46 -0.79
CA GLN A 145 -11.60 2.21 0.00
C GLN A 145 -11.55 0.76 0.50
N ARG A 146 -12.67 0.28 1.07
CA ARG A 146 -12.80 -1.12 1.52
C ARG A 146 -12.60 -2.13 0.38
N ILE A 147 -13.18 -1.90 -0.80
CA ILE A 147 -12.95 -2.74 -1.99
C ILE A 147 -11.50 -2.68 -2.47
N ALA A 148 -10.87 -1.51 -2.46
CA ALA A 148 -9.48 -1.36 -2.90
C ALA A 148 -8.50 -2.14 -1.99
N VAL A 149 -8.72 -2.10 -0.67
CA VAL A 149 -7.94 -2.90 0.28
C VAL A 149 -8.23 -4.39 0.09
N MET A 150 -9.51 -4.79 0.02
CA MET A 150 -9.90 -6.19 -0.19
C MET A 150 -9.26 -6.78 -1.46
N ARG A 151 -9.22 -6.02 -2.57
CA ARG A 151 -8.57 -6.40 -3.83
C ARG A 151 -7.10 -6.78 -3.67
N VAL A 152 -6.42 -6.17 -2.70
CA VAL A 152 -5.03 -6.42 -2.39
C VAL A 152 -4.87 -7.59 -1.42
N LEU A 153 -5.74 -7.70 -0.42
CA LEU A 153 -5.69 -8.77 0.57
C LEU A 153 -6.02 -10.15 -0.01
N LEU A 154 -6.78 -10.22 -1.11
CA LEU A 154 -7.07 -11.46 -1.85
C LEU A 154 -5.88 -12.02 -2.65
N ARG A 155 -4.67 -11.49 -2.44
CA ARG A 155 -3.45 -11.87 -3.16
C ARG A 155 -2.25 -12.07 -2.26
N PRO A 156 -1.21 -12.75 -2.75
CA PRO A 156 0.07 -12.80 -2.06
C PRO A 156 0.72 -11.41 -2.02
N PHE A 157 1.36 -11.11 -0.90
CA PHE A 157 2.22 -9.95 -0.73
C PHE A 157 3.21 -10.22 0.41
N ASP A 158 4.45 -9.77 0.21
CA ASP A 158 5.47 -9.69 1.26
C ASP A 158 5.35 -8.36 2.01
N TYR A 159 4.87 -7.30 1.34
CA TYR A 159 4.59 -6.00 1.93
C TYR A 159 3.26 -5.43 1.44
N LEU A 160 2.52 -4.85 2.39
CA LEU A 160 1.34 -4.06 2.12
C LEU A 160 1.67 -2.56 2.21
N LEU A 161 1.44 -1.82 1.13
CA LEU A 161 1.68 -0.39 1.01
C LEU A 161 0.32 0.32 0.94
N LEU A 162 -0.01 1.09 1.96
CA LEU A 162 -1.28 1.79 2.07
C LEU A 162 -1.07 3.31 2.12
N ASP A 163 -1.63 4.04 1.15
CA ASP A 163 -1.58 5.50 1.10
C ASP A 163 -2.95 6.09 1.52
N GLU A 164 -3.02 6.59 2.77
CA GLU A 164 -4.22 7.14 3.40
C GLU A 164 -5.49 6.24 3.29
N PRO A 165 -5.41 4.95 3.69
CA PRO A 165 -6.48 3.97 3.44
C PRO A 165 -7.79 4.20 4.24
N PHE A 166 -7.76 5.07 5.27
CA PHE A 166 -8.84 5.21 6.25
C PHE A 166 -9.49 6.60 6.32
N SER A 167 -9.04 7.54 5.48
CA SER A 167 -9.42 8.97 5.56
C SER A 167 -10.92 9.27 5.39
N HIS A 168 -11.72 8.34 4.86
CA HIS A 168 -13.16 8.50 4.63
C HIS A 168 -14.00 7.41 5.30
N LEU A 169 -13.49 6.77 6.36
CA LEU A 169 -14.18 5.74 7.12
C LEU A 169 -14.55 6.25 8.52
N ASP A 170 -15.69 5.78 9.04
CA ASP A 170 -16.02 5.90 10.46
C ASP A 170 -15.24 4.88 11.31
N ASP A 171 -15.21 5.09 12.63
CA ASP A 171 -14.46 4.25 13.58
C ASP A 171 -14.80 2.75 13.49
N THR A 172 -16.06 2.44 13.19
CA THR A 172 -16.52 1.04 13.08
C THR A 172 -15.88 0.38 11.86
N ASN A 173 -15.89 1.06 10.73
CA ASN A 173 -15.28 0.59 9.49
C ASN A 173 -13.75 0.60 9.57
N VAL A 174 -13.13 1.60 10.21
CA VAL A 174 -11.67 1.61 10.46
C VAL A 174 -11.27 0.37 11.26
N LYS A 175 -12.01 0.06 12.33
CA LYS A 175 -11.73 -1.13 13.16
C LYS A 175 -11.88 -2.44 12.39
N ALA A 176 -12.97 -2.58 11.62
CA ALA A 176 -13.20 -3.78 10.81
C ALA A 176 -12.07 -4.00 9.78
N MET A 177 -11.65 -2.92 9.10
CA MET A 177 -10.54 -2.96 8.15
C MET A 177 -9.20 -3.26 8.82
N THR A 178 -8.91 -2.62 9.95
CA THR A 178 -7.66 -2.81 10.70
C THR A 178 -7.53 -4.25 11.15
N ASN A 179 -8.58 -4.83 11.73
CA ASN A 179 -8.58 -6.23 12.17
C ASN A 179 -8.32 -7.19 11.00
N LEU A 180 -8.98 -6.98 9.86
CA LEU A 180 -8.76 -7.82 8.68
C LEU A 180 -7.32 -7.67 8.16
N ILE A 181 -6.78 -6.46 8.09
CA ILE A 181 -5.41 -6.21 7.63
C ILE A 181 -4.39 -6.86 8.59
N GLU A 182 -4.55 -6.70 9.91
CA GLU A 182 -3.69 -7.29 10.93
C GLU A 182 -3.63 -8.82 10.83
N GLU A 183 -4.79 -9.47 10.73
CA GLU A 183 -4.85 -10.92 10.57
C GLU A 183 -4.12 -11.38 9.31
N GLU A 184 -4.34 -10.70 8.19
CA GLU A 184 -3.76 -11.06 6.90
C GLU A 184 -2.24 -10.79 6.84
N ILE A 185 -1.76 -9.73 7.50
CA ILE A 185 -0.33 -9.45 7.66
C ILE A 185 0.33 -10.52 8.52
N ASN A 186 -0.24 -10.81 9.70
CA ASN A 186 0.33 -11.77 10.64
C ASN A 186 0.37 -13.18 10.07
N ARG A 187 -0.69 -13.60 9.35
CA ARG A 187 -0.77 -14.89 8.68
C ARG A 187 0.30 -15.11 7.62
N ARG A 188 0.80 -14.03 7.00
CA ARG A 188 1.82 -14.06 5.94
C ARG A 188 3.21 -13.69 6.41
N GLU A 189 3.37 -13.28 7.67
CA GLU A 189 4.59 -12.61 8.16
C GLU A 189 5.01 -11.42 7.27
N ALA A 190 4.02 -10.72 6.72
CA ALA A 190 4.22 -9.61 5.79
C ALA A 190 4.59 -8.32 6.52
N GLY A 191 5.24 -7.40 5.82
CA GLY A 191 5.48 -6.04 6.30
C GLY A 191 4.33 -5.08 5.96
N LEU A 192 4.30 -3.92 6.63
CA LEU A 192 3.33 -2.86 6.40
C LEU A 192 4.06 -1.52 6.22
N ILE A 193 3.72 -0.77 5.18
CA ILE A 193 4.12 0.62 5.03
C ILE A 193 2.86 1.44 4.88
N LEU A 194 2.51 2.17 5.94
CA LEU A 194 1.34 3.03 6.00
C LEU A 194 1.75 4.48 5.87
N ALA A 195 1.23 5.19 4.88
CA ALA A 195 1.36 6.64 4.77
C ALA A 195 0.11 7.33 5.33
N SER A 196 0.31 8.29 6.22
CA SER A 196 -0.77 9.04 6.88
C SER A 196 -0.39 10.53 7.07
N LEU A 197 -1.40 11.37 7.27
CA LEU A 197 -1.23 12.78 7.65
C LEU A 197 -1.00 12.96 9.15
N GLU A 198 -1.50 12.03 9.96
CA GLU A 198 -1.49 12.10 11.42
C GLU A 198 -0.78 10.90 12.05
N GLU A 199 -0.33 11.07 13.31
CA GLU A 199 0.27 10.02 14.14
C GLU A 199 -0.72 8.97 14.64
N ASN A 200 -2.01 9.20 14.45
CA ASN A 200 -3.06 8.29 14.85
C ASN A 200 -3.18 7.16 13.82
N SER A 201 -2.39 6.11 14.03
CA SER A 201 -2.54 4.85 13.31
C SER A 201 -3.35 3.86 14.16
N PRO A 202 -4.28 3.10 13.55
CA PRO A 202 -4.98 2.03 14.26
C PRO A 202 -4.11 0.77 14.44
N PHE A 203 -2.89 0.74 13.88
CA PHE A 203 -1.96 -0.39 13.99
C PHE A 203 -0.92 -0.14 15.09
N GLU A 204 -0.49 -1.22 15.74
CA GLU A 204 0.53 -1.22 16.78
C GLU A 204 1.92 -1.58 16.21
N ASP A 205 2.97 -1.35 17.00
CA ASP A 205 4.37 -1.71 16.69
C ASP A 205 4.92 -1.16 15.36
N LEU A 206 4.56 0.08 15.04
CA LEU A 206 5.03 0.78 13.84
C LEU A 206 6.32 1.55 14.13
N ARG A 207 7.37 1.30 13.34
CA ARG A 207 8.50 2.22 13.23
C ARG A 207 8.01 3.52 12.61
N LEU A 208 8.25 4.63 13.27
CA LEU A 208 7.87 5.94 12.77
C LEU A 208 8.96 6.55 11.87
N LEU A 209 8.59 6.96 10.65
CA LEU A 209 9.39 7.78 9.76
C LEU A 209 8.66 9.09 9.46
N ARG A 210 9.36 10.21 9.59
CA ARG A 210 8.82 11.55 9.34
C ARG A 210 9.42 12.12 8.07
N PHE A 211 8.57 12.73 7.25
CA PHE A 211 8.98 13.45 6.05
C PHE A 211 9.41 14.88 6.32
#